data_AF-A0A1Y5MK70-F1
#
_entry.id   AF-A0A1Y5MK70-F1
#
_cell.length_a   1.000
_cell.length_b   1.000
_cell.length_c   1.000
_cell.angle_alpha   90.00
_cell.angle_beta   90.00
_cell.angle_gamma   90.00
#
_symmetry.space_group_name_H-M   'P 1'
#
loop_
_entity.id
_entity.type
_entity.pdbx_description
1 polymer ?
#
loop_
_entity_poly.entity_id
_entity_poly.type
_entity_poly.pdbx_seq_one_letter_code
_entity_poly.pdbx_strand_id
1 'polypeptide(L)'
;MPFSDGCDESTKDDKWCQIVNKNRRGIVILLSNGDKYEAVVTKRDIFESPNEDGGAYFPPELAVEIKNSELKFFYSYGKYGYWEYVFALDGKDFKLVRYFSSVNNGPKPEHIVKMDFINHRLEKSANLIPGQ
;
A
#
# COMPACT_ATOMS: atom_id res chain seq x y z
N MET A 1 25.76 13.32 -22.20
CA MET A 1 24.34 13.67 -21.92
C MET A 1 24.38 14.91 -21.05
N PRO A 2 23.75 16.03 -21.41
CA PRO A 2 23.82 17.22 -20.59
C PRO A 2 22.94 17.01 -19.36
N PHE A 3 23.53 17.26 -18.18
CA PHE A 3 22.78 17.37 -16.93
C PHE A 3 21.99 18.68 -17.03
N SER A 4 20.66 18.62 -17.07
CA SER A 4 19.85 19.83 -17.19
C SER A 4 19.90 20.61 -15.88
N ASP A 5 20.14 21.91 -16.02
CA ASP A 5 19.99 22.93 -14.99
C ASP A 5 18.65 22.80 -14.26
N GLY A 6 18.69 23.22 -12.98
CA GLY A 6 17.69 23.06 -11.94
C GLY A 6 16.23 23.01 -12.40
N CYS A 7 15.53 22.00 -11.92
CA CYS A 7 14.11 21.85 -12.17
C CYS A 7 13.31 22.79 -11.28
N ASP A 8 12.38 23.50 -11.91
CA ASP A 8 11.37 24.30 -11.24
C ASP A 8 10.51 23.37 -10.35
N GLU A 9 10.75 23.42 -9.03
CA GLU A 9 10.10 22.62 -8.00
C GLU A 9 8.56 22.74 -8.02
N SER A 10 8.02 23.76 -8.68
CA SER A 10 6.57 23.99 -8.75
C SER A 10 5.81 23.06 -9.70
N THR A 11 6.49 22.29 -10.56
CA THR A 11 5.85 21.49 -11.62
C THR A 11 6.27 20.02 -11.69
N LYS A 12 7.14 19.53 -10.79
CA LYS A 12 7.78 18.22 -10.94
C LYS A 12 7.98 17.48 -9.61
N ASP A 13 7.78 16.17 -9.64
CA ASP A 13 7.60 15.35 -8.44
C ASP A 13 8.83 14.55 -7.99
N ASP A 14 9.86 14.43 -8.85
CA ASP A 14 11.07 13.64 -8.57
C ASP A 14 12.39 14.31 -9.01
N LYS A 15 13.51 13.71 -8.59
CA LYS A 15 14.88 14.17 -8.89
C LYS A 15 15.27 14.09 -10.37
N TRP A 16 14.43 13.49 -11.21
CA TRP A 16 14.61 13.34 -12.66
C TRP A 16 13.67 14.23 -13.45
N CYS A 17 12.91 15.07 -12.75
CA CYS A 17 12.07 16.09 -13.35
C CYS A 17 10.91 15.48 -14.14
N GLN A 18 10.31 14.42 -13.58
CA GLN A 18 9.14 13.73 -14.11
C GLN A 18 7.92 13.94 -13.21
N ILE A 19 6.73 13.87 -13.82
CA ILE A 19 5.46 13.77 -13.08
C ILE A 19 5.31 12.30 -12.68
N VAL A 20 5.25 12.03 -11.38
CA VAL A 20 5.21 10.66 -10.84
C VAL A 20 3.97 10.49 -10.00
N ASN A 21 3.18 9.45 -10.28
CA ASN A 21 2.07 9.08 -9.40
C ASN A 21 2.64 8.44 -8.13
N LYS A 22 2.82 9.25 -7.09
CA LYS A 22 3.31 8.82 -5.77
C LYS A 22 2.32 7.90 -5.04
N ASN A 23 1.04 7.88 -5.45
CA ASN A 23 0.00 7.08 -4.82
C ASN A 23 -0.08 5.63 -5.32
N ARG A 24 0.93 5.17 -6.08
CA ARG A 24 1.04 3.80 -6.60
C ARG A 24 2.36 3.22 -6.12
N ARG A 25 2.30 2.05 -5.49
CA ARG A 25 3.49 1.31 -5.10
C ARG A 25 3.52 -0.06 -5.76
N GLY A 26 4.75 -0.48 -6.06
CA GLY A 26 5.05 -1.79 -6.59
C GLY A 26 5.76 -2.65 -5.55
N ILE A 27 5.79 -3.95 -5.81
CA ILE A 27 6.53 -4.93 -5.04
C ILE A 27 7.45 -5.74 -5.95
N VAL A 28 8.64 -6.00 -5.44
CA VAL A 28 9.55 -7.02 -5.96
C VAL A 28 9.84 -7.98 -4.82
N ILE A 29 9.53 -9.26 -5.01
CA ILE A 29 9.84 -10.31 -4.04
C ILE A 29 10.91 -11.21 -4.64
N LEU A 30 11.98 -11.39 -3.87
CA LEU A 30 13.11 -12.23 -4.19
C LEU A 30 13.12 -13.42 -3.21
N LEU A 31 13.15 -14.66 -3.72
CA LEU A 31 13.39 -15.85 -2.89
C LEU A 31 14.85 -16.26 -2.99
N SER A 32 15.46 -16.58 -1.84
CA SER A 32 16.79 -17.19 -1.81
C SER A 32 16.70 -18.68 -2.15
N ASN A 33 17.60 -19.16 -3.00
CA ASN A 33 17.82 -20.58 -3.27
C ASN A 33 19.22 -21.03 -2.78
N GLY A 34 19.68 -20.43 -1.67
CA GLY A 34 21.06 -20.55 -1.18
C GLY A 34 21.84 -19.32 -1.58
N ASP A 35 22.69 -19.45 -2.60
CA ASP A 35 23.66 -18.40 -2.97
C ASP A 35 23.07 -17.32 -3.90
N LYS A 36 21.86 -17.53 -4.44
CA LYS A 36 21.23 -16.60 -5.37
C LYS A 36 19.84 -16.22 -4.90
N TYR A 37 19.38 -15.08 -5.43
CA TYR A 37 18.03 -14.59 -5.28
C TYR A 37 17.33 -14.65 -6.64
N GLU A 38 16.15 -15.24 -6.67
CA GLU A 38 15.30 -15.29 -7.86
C GLU A 38 14.07 -14.41 -7.63
N ALA A 39 13.79 -13.52 -8.59
CA ALA A 39 12.58 -12.72 -8.55
C ALA A 39 11.36 -13.58 -8.85
N VAL A 40 10.54 -13.79 -7.83
CA VAL A 40 9.30 -14.55 -7.95
C VAL A 40 8.10 -13.66 -8.24
N VAL A 41 8.14 -12.41 -7.77
CA VAL A 41 7.13 -11.40 -8.06
C VAL A 41 7.81 -10.11 -8.48
N THR A 42 7.41 -9.58 -9.63
CA THR A 42 7.74 -8.22 -10.06
C THR A 42 6.48 -7.55 -10.55
N LYS A 43 5.95 -6.66 -9.72
CA LYS A 43 4.63 -6.05 -9.90
C LYS A 43 4.73 -4.59 -9.52
N ARG A 44 4.92 -3.72 -10.51
CA ARG A 44 5.41 -2.34 -10.28
C ARG A 44 4.33 -1.32 -9.90
N ASP A 45 3.04 -1.66 -10.03
CA ASP A 45 1.94 -0.72 -9.79
C ASP A 45 0.68 -1.38 -9.17
N ILE A 46 0.87 -2.35 -8.28
CA ILE A 46 -0.23 -3.25 -7.87
C ILE A 46 -1.02 -2.85 -6.63
N PHE A 47 -0.54 -1.90 -5.83
CA PHE A 47 -1.32 -1.40 -4.71
C PHE A 47 -1.33 0.11 -4.62
N GLU A 48 -2.51 0.60 -4.25
CA GLU A 48 -2.73 2.00 -3.93
C GLU A 48 -2.04 2.32 -2.62
N SER A 49 -1.38 3.47 -2.61
CA SER A 49 -0.76 4.06 -1.45
C SER A 49 -1.23 5.51 -1.36
N PRO A 50 -2.49 5.74 -1.01
CA PRO A 50 -3.03 7.10 -0.99
C PRO A 50 -2.32 7.97 0.06
N ASN A 51 -2.31 9.28 -0.18
CA ASN A 51 -1.83 10.32 0.74
C ASN A 51 -0.32 10.31 0.99
N GLU A 52 0.49 9.88 0.03
CA GLU A 52 1.96 9.81 0.14
C GLU A 52 2.64 11.18 0.19
N ASP A 53 1.92 12.22 -0.24
CA ASP A 53 2.26 13.63 -0.05
C ASP A 53 1.84 14.16 1.33
N GLY A 54 1.11 13.36 2.13
CA GLY A 54 0.60 13.70 3.45
C GLY A 54 -0.71 14.49 3.43
N GLY A 55 -0.94 15.30 2.39
CA GLY A 55 -2.12 16.14 2.26
C GLY A 55 -2.30 17.07 3.46
N ALA A 56 -3.44 16.98 4.15
CA ALA A 56 -3.73 17.74 5.38
C ALA A 56 -3.06 17.17 6.65
N TYR A 57 -2.25 16.10 6.52
CA TYR A 57 -1.60 15.40 7.63
C TYR A 57 -0.19 14.90 7.24
N PHE A 58 0.40 14.00 8.04
CA PHE A 58 1.67 13.35 7.70
C PHE A 58 1.44 12.15 6.75
N PRO A 59 2.35 11.85 5.81
CA PRO A 59 2.24 10.68 4.94
C PRO A 59 2.14 9.36 5.70
N PRO A 60 1.35 8.37 5.23
CA PRO A 60 1.22 7.08 5.89
C PRO A 60 2.56 6.38 6.12
N GLU A 61 2.72 5.79 7.30
CA GLU A 61 3.90 4.98 7.61
C GLU A 61 3.69 3.53 7.15
N LEU A 62 4.65 3.00 6.39
CA LEU A 62 4.65 1.62 5.92
C LEU A 62 5.46 0.71 6.86
N ALA A 63 4.80 -0.33 7.38
CA ALA A 63 5.43 -1.45 8.06
C ALA A 63 5.26 -2.74 7.25
N VAL A 64 6.32 -3.56 7.20
CA VAL A 64 6.31 -4.86 6.52
C VAL A 64 6.52 -5.96 7.55
N GLU A 65 5.60 -6.91 7.60
CA GLU A 65 5.66 -8.06 8.53
C GLU A 65 5.62 -9.37 7.73
N ILE A 66 6.48 -10.33 8.08
CA ILE A 66 6.33 -11.73 7.66
C ILE A 66 5.93 -12.54 8.88
N LYS A 67 4.74 -13.13 8.85
CA LYS A 67 4.21 -13.92 9.98
C LYS A 67 3.29 -15.01 9.46
N ASN A 68 3.44 -16.23 10.00
CA ASN A 68 2.61 -17.38 9.63
C ASN A 68 2.54 -17.64 8.11
N SER A 69 3.68 -17.53 7.41
CA SER A 69 3.78 -17.65 5.94
C SER A 69 2.99 -16.60 5.14
N GLU A 70 2.60 -15.50 5.78
CA GLU A 70 1.98 -14.34 5.15
C GLU A 70 2.94 -13.16 5.16
N LEU A 71 2.99 -12.45 4.04
CA LEU A 71 3.70 -11.18 3.89
C LEU A 71 2.68 -10.05 3.94
N LYS A 72 2.79 -9.18 4.93
CA LYS A 72 1.85 -8.09 5.18
C LYS A 72 2.50 -6.74 4.97
N PHE A 73 1.77 -5.86 4.30
CA PHE A 73 2.11 -4.45 4.13
C PHE A 73 1.05 -3.64 4.85
N PHE A 74 1.43 -3.06 5.98
CA PHE A 74 0.57 -2.26 6.84
C PHE A 74 0.88 -0.78 6.67
N TYR A 75 -0.12 0.02 6.32
CA TYR A 75 -0.02 1.47 6.19
C TYR A 75 -0.79 2.15 7.31
N SER A 76 -0.08 2.86 8.17
CA SER A 76 -0.66 3.63 9.28
C SER A 76 -0.85 5.09 8.88
N TYR A 77 -2.07 5.61 8.95
CA TYR A 77 -2.37 7.03 8.71
C TYR A 77 -2.91 7.72 9.97
N GLY A 78 -2.40 7.29 11.13
CA GLY A 78 -2.72 7.85 12.45
C GLY A 78 -4.22 7.83 12.74
N LYS A 79 -4.77 8.99 13.13
CA LYS A 79 -6.18 9.13 13.51
C LYS A 79 -7.17 8.93 12.35
N TYR A 80 -6.70 8.93 11.10
CA TYR A 80 -7.51 8.75 9.91
C TYR A 80 -7.63 7.28 9.48
N GLY A 81 -6.92 6.39 10.18
CA GLY A 81 -7.06 4.95 10.04
C GLY A 81 -5.84 4.29 9.42
N TYR A 82 -6.05 3.14 8.79
CA TYR A 82 -5.00 2.29 8.26
C TYR A 82 -5.51 1.32 7.20
N TRP A 83 -4.61 0.75 6.42
CA TRP A 83 -4.93 -0.35 5.53
C TRP A 83 -3.81 -1.38 5.48
N GLU A 84 -4.16 -2.60 5.10
CA GLU A 84 -3.25 -3.74 5.06
C GLU A 84 -3.49 -4.56 3.78
N TYR A 85 -2.40 -4.88 3.09
CA TYR A 85 -2.37 -5.90 2.04
C TYR A 85 -1.67 -7.15 2.56
N VAL A 86 -2.32 -8.31 2.41
CA VAL A 86 -1.77 -9.60 2.86
C VAL A 86 -1.55 -10.50 1.65
N PHE A 87 -0.30 -10.92 1.47
CA PHE A 87 0.12 -11.85 0.43
C PHE A 87 0.48 -13.20 1.05
N ALA A 88 0.18 -14.27 0.34
CA ALA A 88 0.65 -15.61 0.67
C ALA A 88 1.39 -16.21 -0.52
N LEU A 89 2.39 -17.04 -0.23
CA LEU A 89 3.07 -17.83 -1.25
C LEU A 89 2.15 -18.96 -1.71
N ASP A 90 1.88 -19.03 -3.00
CA ASP A 90 1.16 -20.10 -3.68
C ASP A 90 2.07 -20.70 -4.76
N GLY A 91 2.65 -21.86 -4.45
CA GLY A 91 3.68 -22.49 -5.28
C GLY A 91 4.94 -21.61 -5.36
N LYS A 92 5.14 -20.95 -6.51
CA LYS A 92 6.27 -20.04 -6.79
C LYS A 92 5.86 -18.58 -6.96
N ASP A 93 4.60 -18.23 -6.66
CA ASP A 93 4.07 -16.88 -6.82
C ASP A 93 3.52 -16.35 -5.50
N PHE A 94 3.50 -15.03 -5.29
CA PHE A 94 2.80 -14.43 -4.16
C PHE A 94 1.48 -13.84 -4.63
N LYS A 95 0.38 -14.32 -4.04
CA LYS A 95 -0.96 -13.86 -4.36
C LYS A 95 -1.50 -12.98 -3.24
N LEU A 96 -2.19 -11.90 -3.60
CA LEU A 96 -2.96 -11.12 -2.64
C LEU A 96 -4.13 -11.98 -2.15
N VAL A 97 -4.13 -12.31 -0.87
CA VAL A 97 -5.13 -13.20 -0.26
C VAL A 97 -6.12 -12.45 0.60
N ARG A 98 -5.71 -11.35 1.21
CA ARG A 98 -6.60 -10.48 1.99
C ARG A 98 -6.25 -9.01 1.83
N TYR A 99 -7.27 -8.17 1.95
CA TYR A 99 -7.15 -6.73 2.09
C TYR A 99 -8.02 -6.26 3.24
N PHE A 100 -7.53 -5.33 4.03
CA PHE A 100 -8.27 -4.66 5.08
C PHE A 100 -8.04 -3.16 4.97
N SER A 101 -9.08 -2.35 5.16
CA SER A 101 -8.94 -0.91 5.38
C SER A 101 -9.92 -0.42 6.41
N SER A 102 -9.47 0.52 7.23
CA SER A 102 -10.30 1.30 8.14
C SER A 102 -10.03 2.77 7.85
N VAL A 103 -11.07 3.50 7.43
CA VAL A 103 -11.08 4.96 7.37
C VAL A 103 -11.74 5.44 8.65
N ASN A 104 -11.06 6.33 9.37
CA ASN A 104 -11.49 6.76 10.70
C ASN A 104 -11.73 8.27 10.73
N ASN A 105 -12.69 8.68 11.57
CA ASN A 105 -12.85 10.05 12.01
C ASN A 105 -12.53 10.13 13.51
N GLY A 106 -11.25 10.38 13.82
CA GLY A 106 -10.75 10.34 15.19
C GLY A 106 -10.79 8.91 15.77
N PRO A 107 -11.35 8.68 16.97
CA PRO A 107 -11.38 7.36 17.59
C PRO A 107 -12.43 6.41 16.98
N LYS A 108 -13.25 6.88 16.04
CA LYS A 108 -14.37 6.11 15.47
C LYS A 108 -14.05 5.69 14.03
N PRO A 109 -14.08 4.38 13.71
CA PRO A 109 -14.08 3.93 12.33
C PRO A 109 -15.34 4.44 11.62
N GLU A 110 -15.17 5.07 10.47
CA GLU A 110 -16.27 5.55 9.63
C GLU A 110 -16.61 4.51 8.57
N HIS A 111 -15.58 3.96 7.91
CA HIS A 111 -15.71 2.91 6.91
C HIS A 111 -14.70 1.81 7.15
N ILE A 112 -15.15 0.55 7.13
CA ILE A 112 -14.27 -0.61 7.14
C ILE A 112 -14.56 -1.43 5.88
N VAL A 113 -13.50 -1.83 5.19
CA VAL A 113 -13.56 -2.78 4.07
C VAL A 113 -12.68 -3.97 4.41
N LYS A 114 -13.21 -5.16 4.21
CA LYS A 114 -12.44 -6.41 4.28
C LYS A 114 -12.70 -7.20 3.02
N MET A 115 -11.62 -7.63 2.37
CA MET A 115 -11.69 -8.52 1.23
C MET A 115 -10.90 -9.78 1.54
N ASP A 116 -11.53 -10.92 1.33
CA ASP A 116 -10.94 -12.25 1.41
C ASP A 116 -11.00 -12.84 0.00
N PHE A 117 -9.87 -12.82 -0.69
CA PHE A 117 -9.77 -13.22 -2.09
C PHE A 117 -9.78 -14.74 -2.25
N ILE A 118 -9.43 -15.49 -1.20
CA ILE A 118 -9.48 -16.96 -1.20
C ILE A 118 -10.94 -17.42 -1.15
N ASN A 119 -11.73 -16.84 -0.24
CA ASN A 119 -13.12 -17.22 -0.04
C ASN A 119 -14.11 -16.38 -0.87
N HIS A 120 -13.61 -15.50 -1.73
CA HIS A 120 -14.41 -14.54 -2.51
C HIS A 120 -15.40 -13.73 -1.67
N ARG A 121 -14.99 -13.33 -0.46
CA ARG A 121 -15.84 -12.58 0.49
C ARG A 121 -15.45 -11.10 0.51
N LEU A 122 -16.46 -10.25 0.45
CA LEU A 122 -16.35 -8.80 0.61
C LEU A 122 -17.27 -8.37 1.75
N GLU A 123 -16.69 -7.75 2.78
CA GLU A 123 -17.42 -7.13 3.87
C GLU A 123 -17.17 -5.62 3.82
N LYS A 124 -18.25 -4.84 3.89
CA LYS A 124 -18.21 -3.40 4.03
C LYS A 124 -19.09 -3.01 5.20
N SER A 125 -18.56 -2.21 6.12
CA SER A 125 -19.36 -1.56 7.15
C SER A 125 -19.13 -0.06 7.09
N ALA A 126 -20.20 0.69 7.33
CA ALA A 126 -20.17 2.13 7.47
C ALA A 126 -20.90 2.51 8.75
N ASN A 127 -20.26 3.29 9.60
CA ASN A 127 -20.93 3.91 10.72
C ASN A 127 -21.60 5.18 10.22
N LEU A 128 -22.84 5.04 9.74
CA LEU A 128 -23.71 6.18 9.52
C LEU A 128 -24.02 6.78 10.88
N ILE A 129 -23.60 8.03 11.11
CA ILE A 129 -24.08 8.79 12.26
C ILE A 129 -25.60 8.94 12.08
N PRO A 130 -26.46 8.42 12.97
CA PRO A 130 -27.86 8.77 12.95
C PRO A 130 -27.97 10.22 13.44
N GLY A 131 -28.29 11.14 12.53
CA GLY A 131 -28.63 12.53 12.86
C GLY A 131 -27.56 13.56 12.50
N GLN A 132 -27.67 14.08 11.28
CA GLN A 132 -27.43 15.49 10.99
C GLN A 132 -28.65 16.01 10.24
#